data_AF-A0A183GC21-F1
#
_entry.id   AF-A0A183GC21-F1
#
_cell.length_a   1.000
_cell.length_b   1.000
_cell.length_c   1.000
_cell.angle_alpha   90.00
_cell.angle_beta   90.00
_cell.angle_gamma   90.00
#
_symmetry.space_group_name_H-M   'P 1'
#
loop_
_entity.id
_entity.type
_entity.pdbx_description
1 polymer ?
#
loop_
_entity_poly.entity_id
_entity_poly.type
_entity_poly.pdbx_seq_one_letter_code
_entity_poly.pdbx_strand_id
1 'polypeptide(L)'
;MGVQWFRGGGSAPLSASVAIVGGLLLAFHSINWLCGMTRLENLIGFVHPKFDKVEKVFRKNFHDGWEREGAAIAVYHKGELIVDLQGGYADKSSGRKWTPETRTVVFSATKAVGALCVAMLVDRGHISYEDKMSKFWPEFSQHGKENITIDWLMSHRVCGT
;
A
#
# COMPACT_ATOMS: atom_id res chain seq x y z
N MET A 1 70.30 -33.97 45.39
CA MET A 1 69.12 -34.69 44.87
C MET A 1 68.02 -33.67 44.67
N GLY A 2 67.89 -33.15 43.46
CA GLY A 2 66.81 -32.25 43.06
C GLY A 2 65.96 -32.96 42.03
N VAL A 3 64.64 -32.95 42.20
CA VAL A 3 63.71 -33.50 41.24
C VAL A 3 62.68 -32.44 40.91
N GLN A 4 62.66 -32.07 39.64
CA GLN A 4 61.59 -31.37 38.96
C GLN A 4 60.97 -32.38 37.99
N TRP A 5 59.64 -32.34 37.78
CA TRP A 5 58.96 -32.27 36.45
C TRP A 5 57.46 -32.70 36.50
N PHE A 6 56.60 -31.75 36.08
CA PHE A 6 55.31 -31.81 35.31
C PHE A 6 54.13 -32.70 35.76
N ARG A 7 52.82 -32.38 35.57
CA ARG A 7 52.03 -31.60 34.58
C ARG A 7 50.81 -30.97 35.33
N GLY A 8 50.26 -29.80 35.01
CA GLY A 8 49.84 -29.31 33.69
C GLY A 8 48.36 -29.68 33.42
N GLY A 9 47.41 -29.02 34.09
CA GLY A 9 45.96 -29.19 33.87
C GLY A 9 45.28 -27.82 33.80
N GLY A 10 45.21 -27.25 32.59
CA GLY A 10 44.53 -25.99 32.32
C GLY A 10 43.04 -26.22 32.12
N SER A 11 42.22 -25.76 33.06
CA SER A 11 40.80 -25.52 32.83
C SER A 11 40.68 -24.26 31.97
N ALA A 12 40.30 -24.42 30.70
CA ALA A 12 39.87 -23.28 29.89
C ALA A 12 38.66 -22.62 30.59
N PRO A 13 38.68 -21.30 30.81
CA PRO A 13 37.59 -20.65 31.54
C PRO A 13 36.33 -20.68 30.68
N LEU A 14 35.24 -21.20 31.26
CA LEU A 14 33.85 -21.20 30.73
C LEU A 14 33.38 -19.84 30.18
N SER A 15 34.09 -18.75 30.50
CA SER A 15 33.86 -17.38 30.04
C SER A 15 34.00 -17.19 28.52
N ALA A 16 34.96 -17.85 27.86
CA ALA A 16 35.21 -17.60 26.43
C ALA A 16 34.09 -18.19 25.54
N SER A 17 33.57 -19.37 25.89
CA SER A 17 32.53 -20.04 25.11
C SER A 17 31.18 -19.32 25.19
N VAL A 18 30.83 -18.74 26.34
CA VAL A 18 29.58 -17.97 26.52
C VAL A 18 29.62 -16.67 25.72
N ALA A 19 30.78 -15.99 25.64
CA ALA A 19 30.94 -14.77 24.86
C ALA A 19 30.84 -15.02 23.34
N ILE A 20 31.41 -16.12 22.85
CA ILE A 20 31.34 -16.49 21.43
C ILE A 20 29.91 -16.84 21.02
N VAL A 21 29.20 -17.63 21.84
CA VAL A 21 27.81 -18.02 21.58
C VAL A 21 26.87 -16.80 21.66
N GLY A 22 27.07 -15.89 22.62
CA GLY A 22 26.32 -14.64 22.73
C GLY A 22 26.56 -13.68 21.56
N GLY A 23 27.82 -13.55 21.11
CA GLY A 23 28.17 -12.74 19.95
C GLY A 23 27.59 -13.29 18.64
N LEU A 24 27.58 -14.61 18.46
CA LEU A 24 26.94 -15.27 17.32
C LEU A 24 25.42 -15.15 17.34
N LEU A 25 24.77 -15.24 18.51
CA LEU A 25 23.33 -15.01 18.66
C LEU A 25 22.93 -13.57 18.35
N LEU A 26 23.71 -12.59 18.82
CA LEU A 26 23.49 -11.17 18.50
C LEU A 26 23.72 -10.91 17.01
N ALA A 27 24.80 -11.44 16.42
CA ALA A 27 25.05 -11.32 14.99
C ALA A 27 23.94 -11.99 14.16
N PHE A 28 23.46 -13.16 14.57
CA PHE A 28 22.37 -13.87 13.89
C PHE A 28 21.03 -13.14 14.05
N HIS A 29 20.77 -12.56 15.23
CA HIS A 29 19.60 -11.72 15.46
C HIS A 29 19.68 -10.40 14.67
N SER A 30 20.86 -9.77 14.59
CA SER A 30 21.12 -8.59 13.77
C SER A 30 21.05 -8.89 12.28
N ILE A 31 21.52 -10.05 11.82
CA ILE A 31 21.42 -10.50 10.42
C ILE A 31 19.97 -10.86 10.09
N ASN A 32 19.24 -11.54 10.96
CA ASN A 32 17.81 -11.78 10.78
C ASN A 32 16.98 -10.51 10.92
N TRP A 33 17.43 -9.50 11.65
CA TRP A 33 16.79 -8.18 11.69
C TRP A 33 17.10 -7.38 10.41
N LEU A 34 18.34 -7.43 9.91
CA LEU A 34 18.75 -6.87 8.62
C LEU A 34 18.11 -7.59 7.41
N CYS A 35 17.87 -8.89 7.50
CA CYS A 35 17.16 -9.70 6.49
C CYS A 35 15.63 -9.69 6.68
N GLY A 36 15.15 -9.49 7.91
CA GLY A 36 13.73 -9.54 8.32
C GLY A 36 13.03 -8.19 8.30
N MET A 37 13.71 -7.12 7.91
CA MET A 37 13.11 -5.91 7.35
C MET A 37 12.36 -6.30 6.07
N THR A 38 11.08 -6.65 6.24
CA THR A 38 10.16 -7.27 5.28
C THR A 38 10.43 -6.90 3.83
N ARG A 39 11.26 -7.73 3.16
CA ARG A 39 11.41 -7.70 1.72
C ARG A 39 10.04 -8.04 1.15
N LEU A 40 9.53 -7.25 0.21
CA LEU A 40 8.31 -7.58 -0.51
C LEU A 40 8.57 -8.81 -1.39
N GLU A 41 8.39 -10.00 -0.82
CA GLU A 41 8.73 -11.27 -1.47
C GLU A 41 7.76 -11.64 -2.59
N ASN A 42 6.50 -11.22 -2.47
CA ASN A 42 5.44 -11.54 -3.42
C ASN A 42 5.05 -10.33 -4.29
N LEU A 43 6.04 -9.64 -4.86
CA LEU A 43 5.77 -8.65 -5.90
C LEU A 43 5.34 -9.37 -7.18
N ILE A 44 4.21 -8.95 -7.75
CA ILE A 44 3.65 -9.45 -9.01
C ILE A 44 3.49 -8.26 -9.96
N GLY A 45 3.71 -8.50 -11.26
CA GLY A 45 3.46 -7.54 -12.32
C GLY A 45 4.72 -7.13 -13.08
N PHE A 46 4.70 -5.96 -13.71
CA PHE A 46 5.79 -5.47 -14.54
C PHE A 46 5.98 -3.95 -14.45
N VAL A 47 7.18 -3.51 -14.83
CA VAL A 47 7.50 -2.09 -15.03
C VAL A 47 8.22 -1.95 -16.36
N HIS A 48 7.75 -1.03 -17.19
CA HIS A 48 8.45 -0.68 -18.41
C HIS A 48 9.87 -0.18 -18.07
N PRO A 49 10.95 -0.64 -18.75
CA PRO A 49 12.34 -0.41 -18.32
C PRO A 49 12.72 1.06 -18.06
N LYS A 50 12.15 2.00 -18.82
CA LYS A 50 12.35 3.45 -18.63
C LYS A 50 11.88 3.98 -17.26
N PHE A 51 11.06 3.23 -16.54
CA PHE A 51 10.44 3.61 -15.27
C PHE A 51 10.85 2.67 -14.12
N ASP A 52 11.98 1.94 -14.23
CA ASP A 52 12.50 0.99 -13.23
C ASP A 52 12.54 1.54 -11.79
N LYS A 53 12.73 2.85 -11.63
CA LYS A 53 12.69 3.55 -10.34
C LYS A 53 11.37 3.37 -9.60
N VAL A 54 10.25 3.19 -10.30
CA VAL A 54 8.93 3.00 -9.69
C VAL A 54 8.89 1.72 -8.85
N GLU A 55 9.42 0.60 -9.36
CA GLU A 55 9.50 -0.64 -8.58
C GLU A 55 10.34 -0.46 -7.32
N LYS A 56 11.49 0.23 -7.44
CA LYS A 56 12.39 0.48 -6.31
C LYS A 56 11.70 1.26 -5.20
N VAL A 57 10.96 2.33 -5.55
CA VAL A 57 10.20 3.13 -4.59
C VAL A 57 9.02 2.34 -4.02
N PHE A 58 8.30 1.60 -4.86
CA PHE A 58 7.19 0.75 -4.40
C PHE A 58 7.65 -0.25 -3.34
N ARG A 59 8.74 -0.99 -3.60
CA ARG A 59 9.37 -1.89 -2.60
C ARG A 59 9.81 -1.15 -1.34
N LYS A 60 10.37 0.06 -1.49
CA LYS A 60 10.79 0.89 -0.36
C LYS A 60 9.63 1.27 0.55
N ASN A 61 8.44 1.55 0.01
CA ASN A 61 7.27 1.87 0.84
C ASN A 61 6.89 0.72 1.78
N PHE A 62 6.98 -0.54 1.34
CA PHE A 62 6.76 -1.70 2.21
C PHE A 62 7.87 -1.82 3.27
N HIS A 63 9.12 -1.67 2.83
CA HIS A 63 10.28 -1.73 3.71
C HIS A 63 10.24 -0.68 4.82
N ASP A 64 9.85 0.55 4.49
CA ASP A 64 9.73 1.66 5.43
C ASP A 64 8.46 1.58 6.29
N GLY A 65 7.58 0.59 6.05
CA GLY A 65 6.33 0.40 6.78
C GLY A 65 5.21 1.38 6.40
N TRP A 66 5.33 2.07 5.26
CA TRP A 66 4.29 2.94 4.72
C TRP A 66 3.12 2.10 4.18
N GLU A 67 3.45 1.00 3.49
CA GLU A 67 2.48 -0.04 3.09
C GLU A 67 2.52 -1.20 4.10
N ARG A 68 1.65 -1.16 5.11
CA ARG A 68 1.67 -2.13 6.22
C ARG A 68 1.17 -3.53 5.85
N GLU A 69 0.32 -3.60 4.83
CA GLU A 69 -0.37 -4.81 4.39
C GLU A 69 -0.01 -5.13 2.94
N GLY A 70 -0.82 -4.63 2.01
CA GLY A 70 -0.65 -4.84 0.58
C GLY A 70 -1.07 -3.59 -0.19
N ALA A 71 -0.50 -3.43 -1.37
CA ALA A 71 -0.77 -2.31 -2.24
C ALA A 71 -0.70 -2.76 -3.70
N ALA A 72 -1.33 -1.97 -4.57
CA ALA A 72 -1.23 -2.11 -6.01
C ALA A 72 -1.15 -0.72 -6.66
N ILE A 73 -0.44 -0.63 -7.78
CA ILE A 73 -0.30 0.57 -8.59
C ILE A 73 -0.34 0.19 -10.07
N ALA A 74 -1.20 0.87 -10.82
CA ALA A 74 -1.24 0.82 -12.28
C ALA A 74 -1.02 2.23 -12.84
N VAL A 75 -0.13 2.37 -13.82
CA VAL A 75 0.15 3.65 -14.47
C VAL A 75 -0.01 3.51 -15.98
N TYR A 76 -0.88 4.35 -16.54
CA TYR A 76 -1.07 4.48 -17.97
C TYR A 76 -0.39 5.75 -18.48
N HIS A 77 0.33 5.65 -19.59
CA HIS A 77 0.89 6.80 -20.30
C HIS A 77 0.51 6.69 -21.77
N LYS A 78 -0.22 7.70 -22.29
CA LYS A 78 -0.75 7.74 -23.66
C LYS A 78 -1.57 6.49 -24.03
N GLY A 79 -2.36 5.98 -23.09
CA GLY A 79 -3.22 4.80 -23.30
C GLY A 79 -2.52 3.45 -23.12
N GLU A 80 -1.19 3.42 -22.93
CA GLU A 80 -0.44 2.19 -22.69
C GLU A 80 -0.20 1.98 -21.20
N LEU A 81 -0.44 0.77 -20.70
CA LEU A 81 -0.09 0.36 -19.35
C LEU A 81 1.43 0.16 -19.27
N ILE A 82 2.11 1.06 -18.54
CA ILE A 82 3.58 1.08 -18.44
C ILE A 82 4.08 0.59 -17.07
N VAL A 83 3.22 0.55 -16.06
CA VAL A 83 3.49 0.00 -14.74
C VAL A 83 2.24 -0.72 -14.28
N ASP A 84 2.41 -1.96 -13.84
CA ASP A 84 1.40 -2.72 -13.11
C ASP A 84 2.13 -3.50 -12.02
N LEU A 85 2.04 -3.04 -10.78
CA LEU A 85 2.74 -3.65 -9.65
C LEU A 85 1.77 -3.87 -8.51
N GLN A 86 1.89 -5.03 -7.86
CA GLN A 86 1.08 -5.37 -6.70
C GLN A 86 1.82 -6.34 -5.79
N GLY A 87 1.51 -6.33 -4.49
CA GLY A 87 2.13 -7.27 -3.56
C GLY A 87 1.72 -7.03 -2.11
N GLY A 88 2.31 -7.83 -1.21
CA GLY A 88 2.03 -7.79 0.21
C GLY A 88 0.85 -8.69 0.58
N TYR A 89 0.05 -8.28 1.56
CA TYR A 89 -1.06 -9.08 2.08
C TYR A 89 -2.39 -8.45 1.71
N ALA A 90 -3.34 -9.29 1.28
CA ALA A 90 -4.74 -8.91 1.14
C ALA A 90 -5.47 -8.93 2.49
N ASP A 91 -4.96 -9.71 3.44
CA ASP A 91 -5.32 -9.67 4.85
C ASP A 91 -4.13 -10.22 5.66
N LYS A 92 -3.46 -9.34 6.39
CA LYS A 92 -2.28 -9.69 7.17
C LYS A 92 -2.61 -10.57 8.38
N SER A 93 -3.81 -10.43 8.95
CA SER A 93 -4.22 -11.15 10.15
C SER A 93 -4.43 -12.65 9.89
N SER A 94 -4.95 -12.99 8.71
CA SER A 94 -5.11 -14.38 8.25
C SER A 94 -3.92 -14.89 7.42
N GLY A 95 -2.91 -14.05 7.20
CA GLY A 95 -1.74 -14.38 6.36
C GLY A 95 -2.07 -14.49 4.86
N ARG A 96 -3.25 -14.04 4.42
CA ARG A 96 -3.69 -14.13 3.04
C ARG A 96 -2.91 -13.16 2.16
N LYS A 97 -2.12 -13.70 1.24
CA LYS A 97 -1.29 -12.94 0.31
C LYS A 97 -2.14 -12.21 -0.73
N TRP A 98 -1.60 -11.09 -1.23
CA TRP A 98 -2.14 -10.39 -2.38
C TRP A 98 -2.05 -11.27 -3.63
N THR A 99 -3.10 -11.23 -4.46
CA THR A 99 -3.20 -11.88 -5.77
C THR A 99 -3.79 -10.90 -6.79
N PRO A 100 -3.67 -11.14 -8.11
CA PRO A 100 -4.31 -10.31 -9.14
C PRO A 100 -5.83 -10.15 -8.97
N GLU A 101 -6.50 -11.09 -8.30
CA GLU A 101 -7.94 -11.08 -8.02
C GLU A 101 -8.31 -10.37 -6.72
N THR A 102 -7.31 -9.85 -5.99
CA THR A 102 -7.53 -9.12 -4.74
C THR A 102 -8.27 -7.83 -5.02
N ARG A 103 -9.40 -7.65 -4.34
CA ARG A 103 -10.23 -6.44 -4.41
C ARG A 103 -10.10 -5.65 -3.13
N THR A 104 -9.96 -4.33 -3.26
CA THR A 104 -9.88 -3.39 -2.14
C THR A 104 -11.03 -2.40 -2.16
N VAL A 105 -11.38 -1.87 -0.99
CA VAL A 105 -12.33 -0.77 -0.89
C VAL A 105 -11.59 0.52 -1.26
N VAL A 106 -12.04 1.19 -2.32
CA VAL A 106 -11.41 2.41 -2.85
C VAL A 106 -11.98 3.70 -2.24
N PHE A 107 -12.89 3.58 -1.27
CA PHE A 107 -13.52 4.69 -0.53
C PHE A 107 -14.00 5.83 -1.46
N SER A 108 -13.58 7.06 -1.19
CA SER A 108 -13.99 8.26 -1.92
C SER A 108 -13.55 8.27 -3.38
N ALA A 109 -12.60 7.43 -3.81
CA ALA A 109 -12.29 7.30 -5.23
C ALA A 109 -13.52 6.84 -6.05
N THR A 110 -14.49 6.18 -5.42
CA THR A 110 -15.80 5.85 -6.03
C THR A 110 -16.52 7.10 -6.58
N LYS A 111 -16.30 8.29 -6.02
CA LYS A 111 -16.89 9.55 -6.51
C LYS A 111 -16.45 9.86 -7.95
N ALA A 112 -15.24 9.48 -8.35
CA ALA A 112 -14.78 9.68 -9.72
C ALA A 112 -15.59 8.84 -10.71
N VAL A 113 -15.92 7.59 -10.35
CA VAL A 113 -16.80 6.72 -11.16
C VAL A 113 -18.22 7.29 -11.22
N GLY A 114 -18.76 7.75 -10.09
CA GLY A 114 -20.06 8.43 -10.06
C GLY A 114 -20.09 9.69 -10.93
N ALA A 115 -19.03 10.49 -10.89
CA ALA A 115 -18.89 11.67 -11.72
C ALA A 115 -18.79 11.33 -13.22
N LEU A 116 -18.12 10.23 -13.58
CA LEU A 116 -18.08 9.74 -14.94
C LEU A 116 -19.48 9.35 -15.44
N CYS A 117 -20.30 8.67 -14.62
CA CYS A 117 -21.68 8.37 -14.98
C CYS A 117 -22.50 9.63 -15.28
N VAL A 118 -22.35 10.68 -14.47
CA VAL A 118 -22.99 11.99 -14.71
C VAL A 118 -22.49 12.62 -16.01
N ALA A 119 -21.16 12.64 -16.23
CA ALA A 119 -20.57 13.17 -17.45
C ALA A 119 -21.08 12.43 -18.70
N MET A 120 -21.24 11.10 -18.65
CA MET A 120 -21.81 10.32 -19.75
C MET A 120 -23.27 10.67 -20.03
N LEU A 121 -24.07 10.98 -19.00
CA LEU A 121 -25.45 11.43 -19.19
C LEU A 121 -25.52 12.82 -19.84
N VAL A 122 -24.58 13.70 -19.46
CA VAL A 122 -24.44 15.04 -20.08
C VAL A 122 -24.01 14.92 -21.54
N ASP A 123 -22.98 14.13 -21.83
CA ASP A 123 -22.47 13.90 -23.18
C ASP A 123 -23.55 13.34 -24.12
N ARG A 124 -24.43 12.47 -23.60
CA ARG A 124 -25.58 11.92 -24.33
C ARG A 124 -26.78 12.86 -24.43
N GLY A 125 -26.72 14.05 -23.84
CA GLY A 125 -27.80 15.03 -23.87
C GLY A 125 -29.01 14.68 -23.00
N HIS A 126 -28.87 13.77 -22.03
CA HIS A 126 -29.97 13.42 -21.12
C HIS A 126 -30.17 14.44 -19.99
N ILE A 127 -29.10 15.10 -19.56
CA ILE A 127 -29.08 16.14 -18.52
C ILE A 127 -28.09 17.24 -18.91
N SER A 128 -28.21 18.43 -18.33
CA SER A 128 -27.18 19.48 -18.39
C SER A 128 -26.70 19.84 -16.97
N TYR A 129 -25.47 20.33 -16.84
CA TYR A 129 -24.93 20.75 -15.54
C TYR A 129 -25.70 21.92 -14.92
N GLU A 130 -26.34 22.74 -15.77
CA GLU A 130 -27.20 23.87 -15.40
C GLU A 130 -28.61 23.44 -15.01
N ASP A 131 -29.02 22.19 -15.28
CA ASP A 131 -30.32 21.70 -14.85
C ASP A 131 -30.42 21.71 -13.32
N LYS A 132 -31.59 22.14 -12.82
CA LYS A 132 -31.93 22.09 -11.40
C LYS A 132 -32.17 20.65 -10.96
N MET A 133 -31.68 20.26 -9.79
CA MET A 133 -31.93 18.93 -9.22
C MET A 133 -33.43 18.65 -9.05
N SER A 134 -34.23 19.67 -8.75
CA SER A 134 -35.69 19.59 -8.60
C SER A 134 -36.43 19.11 -9.86
N LYS A 135 -35.81 19.23 -11.04
CA LYS A 135 -36.34 18.68 -12.31
C LYS A 135 -36.38 17.14 -12.30
N PHE A 136 -35.42 16.51 -11.63
CA PHE A 136 -35.25 15.05 -11.61
C PHE A 136 -35.64 14.42 -10.27
N TRP A 137 -35.48 15.18 -9.20
CA TRP A 137 -35.81 14.77 -7.84
C TRP A 137 -36.56 15.91 -7.13
N PRO A 138 -37.90 15.99 -7.29
CA PRO A 138 -38.69 17.08 -6.73
C PRO A 138 -38.54 17.21 -5.21
N GLU A 139 -38.47 16.12 -4.47
CA GLU A 139 -38.32 16.12 -3.01
C GLU A 139 -36.97 16.71 -2.56
N PHE A 140 -35.96 16.75 -3.43
CA PHE A 140 -34.69 17.42 -3.15
C PHE A 140 -34.86 18.93 -2.95
N SER A 141 -35.92 19.55 -3.49
CA SER A 141 -36.14 21.00 -3.42
C SER A 141 -36.53 21.52 -2.03
N GLN A 142 -36.76 20.64 -1.06
CA GLN A 142 -37.14 21.03 0.30
C GLN A 142 -36.02 21.81 1.00
N HIS A 143 -36.40 22.64 1.98
CA HIS A 143 -35.46 23.43 2.80
C HIS A 143 -34.57 24.41 1.97
N GLY A 144 -35.16 25.13 1.01
CA GLY A 144 -34.43 26.17 0.26
C GLY A 144 -33.47 25.63 -0.82
N LYS A 145 -33.67 24.37 -1.25
CA LYS A 145 -32.80 23.67 -2.22
C LYS A 145 -33.32 23.71 -3.66
N GLU A 146 -34.35 24.51 -3.93
CA GLU A 146 -35.04 24.56 -5.23
C GLU A 146 -34.18 25.03 -6.39
N ASN A 147 -33.11 25.79 -6.12
CA ASN A 147 -32.23 26.36 -7.13
C ASN A 147 -30.88 25.64 -7.26
N ILE A 148 -30.67 24.54 -6.53
CA ILE A 148 -29.43 23.76 -6.64
C ILE A 148 -29.37 23.06 -7.99
N THR A 149 -28.27 23.28 -8.71
CA THR A 149 -27.99 22.65 -10.00
C THR A 149 -27.17 21.37 -9.83
N ILE A 150 -27.10 20.56 -10.89
CA ILE A 150 -26.20 19.41 -10.95
C ILE A 150 -24.73 19.85 -10.77
N ASP A 151 -24.30 20.96 -11.38
CA ASP A 151 -22.95 21.51 -11.18
C ASP A 151 -22.61 21.74 -9.70
N TRP A 152 -23.53 22.36 -8.95
CA TRP A 152 -23.31 22.66 -7.54
C TRP A 152 -23.16 21.39 -6.71
N LEU A 153 -23.91 20.34 -7.04
CA LEU A 153 -23.78 19.04 -6.41
C LEU A 153 -22.42 18.39 -6.73
N MET A 154 -22.05 18.39 -8.02
CA MET A 154 -20.80 17.77 -8.51
C MET A 154 -19.54 18.49 -8.02
N SER A 155 -19.64 19.78 -7.73
CA SER A 155 -18.53 20.62 -7.25
C SER A 155 -18.52 20.84 -5.73
N HIS A 156 -19.35 20.11 -4.98
CA HIS A 156 -19.45 20.24 -3.52
C HIS A 156 -19.75 21.67 -3.04
N ARG A 157 -20.59 22.42 -3.76
CA ARG A 157 -21.01 23.79 -3.39
C ARG A 157 -22.30 23.84 -2.57
N VAL A 158 -22.89 22.69 -2.30
CA VAL A 158 -24.09 22.58 -1.48
C VAL A 158 -23.67 22.41 -0.02
N CYS A 159 -23.98 23.40 0.81
CA CYS A 159 -23.90 23.25 2.27
C CYS A 159 -25.23 22.66 2.78
N GLY A 160 -25.17 21.74 3.74
CA GLY A 160 -26.36 21.26 4.42
C GLY A 160 -27.05 22.44 5.11
N THR A 161 -28.31 22.68 4.74
CA THR A 161 -29.25 23.57 5.43
C THR A 161 -29.80 22.90 6.68
#